data_AF-A0A816TUK6-F1
#
_entry.id   AF-A0A816TUK6-F1
#
_cell.length_a   1.000
_cell.length_b   1.000
_cell.length_c   1.000
_cell.angle_alpha   90.00
_cell.angle_beta   90.00
_cell.angle_gamma   90.00
#
_symmetry.space_group_name_H-M   'P 1'
#
loop_
_entity.id
_entity.type
_entity.pdbx_description
1 polymer ?
#
loop_
_entity_poly.entity_id
_entity_poly.type
_entity_poly.pdbx_seq_one_letter_code
_entity_poly.pdbx_strand_id
1 'polypeptide(L)'
;MNFLPLLFAVLIALVGPISSVPAYEQCAGLGWEGIFRKCDDGLVCYARSEYYANCRPPNQCPSYWACTVVDSASTKVPPPRIIPVNEKCDNTSYTVCTSGTLCLQQTNTHSECRTQCPSSWLCDSGILSEYQQCGGEGHIGSTRCAPGLRCYSRSKWYAHCAATCPGIGWICEFD
;
A
#
# COMPACT_ATOMS: atom_id res chain seq x y z
N MET A 1 13.75 11.25 -68.08
CA MET A 1 12.65 10.70 -67.26
C MET A 1 13.29 10.28 -65.94
N ASN A 2 13.46 11.18 -64.95
CA ASN A 2 12.53 11.44 -63.82
C ASN A 2 11.84 10.13 -63.38
N PHE A 3 11.99 9.60 -62.16
CA PHE A 3 11.85 10.26 -60.87
C PHE A 3 12.68 9.57 -59.77
N LEU A 4 13.25 10.41 -58.92
CA LEU A 4 13.65 10.10 -57.55
C LEU A 4 12.37 10.03 -56.68
N PRO A 5 12.17 9.02 -55.81
CA PRO A 5 11.42 9.21 -54.58
C PRO A 5 12.37 8.99 -53.40
N LEU A 6 12.74 10.08 -52.72
CA LEU A 6 12.14 10.45 -51.44
C LEU A 6 12.46 9.44 -50.33
N LEU A 7 13.47 9.81 -49.55
CA LEU A 7 13.60 9.59 -48.12
C LEU A 7 12.41 8.89 -47.47
N PHE A 8 12.49 7.57 -47.28
CA PHE A 8 11.93 6.96 -46.09
C PHE A 8 12.94 7.13 -44.96
N ALA A 9 13.01 8.36 -44.43
CA ALA A 9 13.55 8.57 -43.10
C ALA A 9 12.62 7.84 -42.14
N VAL A 10 12.95 6.58 -41.82
CA VAL A 10 12.33 5.88 -40.72
C VAL A 10 12.68 6.68 -39.48
N LEU A 11 11.72 7.46 -38.97
CA LEU A 11 11.71 7.90 -37.59
C LEU A 11 11.63 6.63 -36.73
N ILE A 12 12.77 5.98 -36.51
CA ILE A 12 12.94 5.16 -35.31
C ILE A 12 12.93 6.19 -34.20
N ALA A 13 11.76 6.36 -33.58
CA ALA A 13 11.65 7.11 -32.34
C ALA A 13 12.77 6.60 -31.43
N LEU A 14 13.55 7.54 -30.90
CA LEU A 14 14.62 7.33 -29.93
C LEU A 14 14.03 6.67 -28.67
N VAL A 15 13.76 5.36 -28.71
CA VAL A 15 13.57 4.59 -27.49
C VAL A 15 14.99 4.27 -27.05
N GLY A 16 15.56 5.18 -26.25
CA GLY A 16 16.86 4.97 -25.61
C GLY A 16 16.86 3.65 -24.83
N PRO A 17 18.03 3.06 -24.55
CA PRO A 17 18.11 1.84 -23.75
C PRO A 17 17.41 2.10 -22.42
N ILE A 18 16.32 1.36 -22.18
CA ILE A 18 15.61 1.35 -20.89
C ILE A 18 16.69 0.99 -19.87
N SER A 19 17.05 1.90 -18.97
CA SER A 19 18.14 1.70 -17.98
C SER A 19 17.62 1.71 -16.53
N SER A 20 16.31 1.81 -16.40
CA SER A 20 15.58 2.01 -15.16
C SER A 20 14.17 1.44 -15.28
N VAL A 21 13.55 1.22 -14.12
CA VAL A 21 12.22 0.63 -13.98
C VAL A 21 11.17 1.75 -14.00
N PRO A 22 10.21 1.72 -14.94
CA PRO A 22 9.22 2.79 -15.06
C PRO A 22 8.17 2.73 -13.95
N ALA A 23 7.33 3.76 -13.89
CA ALA A 23 6.30 3.87 -12.86
C ALA A 23 5.39 2.63 -12.83
N TYR A 24 5.10 2.21 -11.62
CA TYR A 24 4.30 1.05 -11.22
C TYR A 24 4.89 -0.33 -11.49
N GLU A 25 6.02 -0.43 -12.22
CA GLU A 25 6.70 -1.70 -12.48
C GLU A 25 7.45 -2.23 -11.27
N GLN A 26 7.61 -3.56 -11.22
CA GLN A 26 8.31 -4.24 -10.14
C GLN A 26 9.79 -3.81 -10.12
N CYS A 27 10.30 -3.49 -8.93
CA CYS A 27 11.66 -2.98 -8.74
C CYS A 27 12.49 -3.74 -7.70
N ALA A 28 11.87 -4.64 -6.92
CA ALA A 28 12.56 -5.57 -6.03
C ALA A 28 11.65 -6.76 -5.61
N GLY A 29 12.24 -7.72 -4.89
CA GLY A 29 11.58 -8.90 -4.34
C GLY A 29 12.50 -10.12 -4.31
N LEU A 30 12.30 -11.02 -3.35
CA LEU A 30 12.95 -12.34 -3.32
C LEU A 30 12.61 -13.11 -4.61
N GLY A 31 13.64 -13.61 -5.29
CA GLY A 31 13.50 -14.34 -6.56
C GLY A 31 13.26 -13.45 -7.79
N TRP A 32 13.29 -12.12 -7.65
CA TRP A 32 13.12 -11.22 -8.78
C TRP A 32 14.43 -11.03 -9.57
N GLU A 33 14.41 -11.45 -10.84
CA GLU A 33 15.55 -11.45 -11.78
C GLU A 33 15.52 -10.27 -12.78
N GLY A 34 14.77 -9.21 -12.48
CA GLY A 34 14.65 -8.04 -13.36
C GLY A 34 15.99 -7.42 -13.74
N ILE A 35 16.07 -6.97 -15.00
CA ILE A 35 17.29 -6.40 -15.62
C ILE A 35 17.77 -5.09 -14.99
N PHE A 36 16.87 -4.32 -14.38
CA PHE A 36 17.18 -3.05 -13.70
C PHE A 36 16.54 -3.03 -12.33
N ARG A 37 17.23 -2.47 -11.33
CA ARG A 37 16.74 -2.37 -9.93
C ARG A 37 16.53 -0.93 -9.47
N LYS A 38 16.84 0.03 -10.34
CA LYS A 38 16.69 1.47 -10.12
C LYS A 38 15.42 1.93 -10.83
N CYS A 39 14.54 2.66 -10.14
CA CYS A 39 13.40 3.30 -10.79
C CYS A 39 13.85 4.45 -11.70
N ASP A 40 12.98 4.85 -12.64
CA ASP A 40 13.17 6.08 -13.42
C ASP A 40 13.39 7.28 -12.48
N ASP A 41 14.10 8.29 -12.97
CA ASP A 41 14.39 9.48 -12.17
C ASP A 41 13.09 10.11 -11.65
N GLY A 42 13.08 10.44 -10.36
CA GLY A 42 11.90 10.96 -9.67
C GLY A 42 10.94 9.89 -9.15
N LEU A 43 11.23 8.60 -9.31
CA LEU A 43 10.46 7.50 -8.71
C LEU A 43 11.20 6.86 -7.53
N VAL A 44 10.42 6.26 -6.62
CA VAL A 44 10.87 5.57 -5.40
C VAL A 44 10.39 4.12 -5.46
N CYS A 45 11.29 3.17 -5.17
CA CYS A 45 10.93 1.75 -5.07
C CYS A 45 10.32 1.48 -3.70
N TYR A 46 9.02 1.18 -3.67
CA TYR A 46 8.28 0.90 -2.43
C TYR A 46 8.06 -0.60 -2.26
N ALA A 47 8.49 -1.15 -1.13
CA ALA A 47 8.22 -2.55 -0.80
C ALA A 47 6.76 -2.74 -0.39
N ARG A 48 6.13 -3.79 -0.92
CA ARG A 48 4.83 -4.31 -0.44
C ARG A 48 5.00 -5.48 0.50
N SER A 49 5.97 -6.34 0.20
CA SER A 49 6.25 -7.61 0.87
C SER A 49 7.70 -8.02 0.61
N GLU A 50 8.14 -9.16 1.15
CA GLU A 50 9.47 -9.73 0.86
C GLU A 50 9.63 -10.15 -0.62
N TYR A 51 8.54 -10.46 -1.33
CA TYR A 51 8.55 -10.94 -2.71
C TYR A 51 8.27 -9.84 -3.75
N TYR A 52 7.82 -8.67 -3.33
CA TYR A 52 7.32 -7.66 -4.26
C TYR A 52 7.53 -6.22 -3.76
N ALA A 53 8.12 -5.40 -4.61
CA ALA A 53 8.22 -3.96 -4.50
C ALA A 53 8.01 -3.33 -5.88
N ASN A 54 7.46 -2.12 -5.98
CA ASN A 54 7.28 -1.45 -7.27
C ASN A 54 7.64 0.05 -7.23
N CYS A 55 8.00 0.60 -8.39
CA CYS A 55 8.38 1.99 -8.55
C CYS A 55 7.14 2.88 -8.50
N ARG A 56 7.17 3.96 -7.73
CA ARG A 56 6.06 4.92 -7.71
C ARG A 56 6.60 6.33 -7.50
N PRO A 57 5.85 7.37 -7.86
CA PRO A 57 6.25 8.72 -7.50
C PRO A 57 6.42 8.87 -5.98
N PRO A 58 7.24 9.84 -5.53
CA PRO A 58 7.52 10.02 -4.13
C PRO A 58 6.21 10.34 -3.42
N ASN A 59 5.99 9.72 -2.26
CA ASN A 59 4.77 9.84 -1.47
C ASN A 59 3.50 9.24 -2.13
N GLN A 60 3.63 8.46 -3.20
CA GLN A 60 2.53 7.69 -3.80
C GLN A 60 2.54 6.21 -3.39
N CYS A 61 3.05 5.92 -2.18
CA CYS A 61 2.83 4.63 -1.56
C CYS A 61 1.31 4.39 -1.36
N PRO A 62 0.75 3.24 -1.78
CA PRO A 62 -0.62 2.89 -1.47
C PRO A 62 -0.83 2.79 0.03
N SER A 63 -1.94 3.33 0.54
CA SER A 63 -2.27 3.34 1.97
C SER A 63 -2.41 1.94 2.60
N TYR A 64 -2.62 0.91 1.78
CA TYR A 64 -2.69 -0.50 2.17
C TYR A 64 -1.35 -1.25 2.01
N TRP A 65 -0.24 -0.55 1.75
CA TRP A 65 1.11 -1.11 1.72
C TRP A 65 1.93 -0.64 2.92
N ALA A 66 2.69 -1.57 3.51
CA ALA A 66 3.75 -1.23 4.46
C ALA A 66 5.01 -0.80 3.69
N CYS A 67 4.98 0.40 3.12
CA CYS A 67 6.05 0.89 2.26
C CYS A 67 7.32 1.20 3.05
N THR A 68 8.36 0.41 2.81
CA THR A 68 9.74 0.83 3.08
C THR A 68 10.35 1.32 1.78
N VAL A 69 11.02 2.47 1.82
CA VAL A 69 11.92 2.87 0.73
C VAL A 69 13.05 1.86 0.71
N VAL A 70 13.06 1.01 -0.31
CA VAL A 70 14.21 0.16 -0.56
C VAL A 70 15.20 1.00 -1.37
N ASP A 71 16.32 1.33 -0.74
CA ASP A 71 17.45 1.87 -1.49
C ASP A 71 17.81 0.87 -2.58
N SER A 72 18.07 1.36 -3.79
CA SER A 72 18.38 0.52 -4.96
C SER A 72 19.61 -0.38 -4.77
N ALA A 73 20.35 -0.21 -3.67
CA ALA A 73 21.47 -1.05 -3.26
C ALA A 73 21.07 -2.24 -2.36
N SER A 74 19.91 -2.21 -1.69
CA SER A 74 19.46 -3.26 -0.77
C SER A 74 18.53 -4.25 -1.47
N THR A 75 18.99 -5.49 -1.60
CA THR A 75 18.18 -6.62 -2.11
C THR A 75 17.32 -7.28 -1.03
N LYS A 76 17.40 -6.83 0.23
CA LYS A 76 16.63 -7.36 1.35
C LYS A 76 15.73 -6.28 1.94
N VAL A 77 14.43 -6.42 1.71
CA VAL A 77 13.42 -5.84 2.60
C VAL A 77 13.55 -6.57 3.94
N PRO A 78 13.74 -5.88 5.07
CA PRO A 78 13.71 -6.56 6.36
C PRO A 78 12.30 -7.14 6.57
N PRO A 79 12.19 -8.43 6.95
CA PRO A 79 10.89 -9.04 7.12
C PRO A 79 10.11 -8.32 8.23
N PRO A 80 8.80 -8.05 8.04
CA PRO A 80 7.97 -7.56 9.11
C PRO A 80 7.98 -8.56 10.28
N ARG A 81 8.04 -8.05 11.51
CA ARG A 81 7.94 -8.88 12.70
C ARG A 81 6.52 -9.42 12.80
N ILE A 82 6.36 -10.74 12.70
CA ILE A 82 5.06 -11.37 12.89
C ILE A 82 4.75 -11.43 14.39
N ILE A 83 3.61 -10.87 14.76
CA ILE A 83 3.10 -10.87 16.13
C ILE A 83 2.12 -12.03 16.30
N PRO A 84 2.37 -12.96 17.25
CA PRO A 84 1.46 -14.05 17.55
C PRO A 84 0.08 -13.58 18.04
N VAL A 85 -0.89 -14.48 18.00
CA VAL A 85 -2.21 -14.22 18.59
C VAL A 85 -2.08 -13.96 20.10
N ASN A 86 -2.89 -13.02 20.61
CA ASN A 86 -2.90 -12.51 21.99
C ASN A 86 -1.64 -11.76 22.43
N GLU A 87 -0.71 -11.49 21.51
CA GLU A 87 0.44 -10.66 21.80
C GLU A 87 0.15 -9.18 21.51
N LYS A 88 0.83 -8.32 22.25
CA LYS A 88 0.71 -6.87 22.07
C LYS A 88 1.13 -6.47 20.67
N CYS A 89 0.30 -5.65 20.03
CA CYS A 89 0.55 -5.13 18.70
C CYS A 89 0.41 -3.61 18.69
N ASP A 90 1.19 -2.95 17.84
CA ASP A 90 1.29 -1.49 17.87
C ASP A 90 0.87 -0.84 16.54
N ASN A 91 0.33 -1.62 15.58
CA ASN A 91 0.00 -1.19 14.21
C ASN A 91 1.09 -0.32 13.54
N THR A 92 2.36 -0.57 13.88
CA THR A 92 3.50 0.13 13.26
C THR A 92 3.99 -0.63 12.02
N SER A 93 4.70 0.07 11.13
CA SER A 93 5.22 -0.44 9.85
C SER A 93 6.13 -1.67 9.96
N TYR A 94 6.49 -2.10 11.16
CA TYR A 94 7.40 -3.22 11.43
C TYR A 94 6.73 -4.42 12.13
N THR A 95 5.45 -4.33 12.46
CA THR A 95 4.71 -5.37 13.20
C THR A 95 3.42 -5.74 12.50
N VAL A 96 3.27 -7.00 12.11
CA VAL A 96 2.05 -7.51 11.45
C VAL A 96 1.53 -8.70 12.24
N CYS A 97 0.23 -8.75 12.49
CA CYS A 97 -0.36 -9.88 13.18
C CYS A 97 -0.30 -11.15 12.31
N THR A 98 -0.26 -12.32 12.95
CA THR A 98 -0.29 -13.62 12.27
C THR A 98 -1.53 -13.72 11.37
N SER A 99 -1.41 -14.43 10.24
CA SER A 99 -2.52 -14.61 9.30
C SER A 99 -3.84 -14.99 9.99
N GLY A 100 -4.93 -14.31 9.62
CA GLY A 100 -6.25 -14.51 10.23
C GLY A 100 -6.48 -13.77 11.55
N THR A 101 -5.55 -12.90 11.97
CA THR A 101 -5.71 -12.05 13.15
C THR A 101 -5.55 -10.57 12.80
N LEU A 102 -6.24 -9.72 13.55
CA LEU A 102 -6.19 -8.26 13.45
C LEU A 102 -5.63 -7.68 14.74
N CYS A 103 -4.92 -6.56 14.64
CA CYS A 103 -4.52 -5.82 15.83
C CYS A 103 -5.74 -5.07 16.37
N LEU A 104 -6.37 -5.63 17.40
CA LEU A 104 -7.55 -5.06 18.03
C LEU A 104 -7.13 -4.22 19.22
N GLN A 105 -7.79 -3.08 19.41
CA GLN A 105 -7.54 -2.22 20.54
C GLN A 105 -8.62 -2.41 21.61
N GLN A 106 -8.20 -2.59 22.86
CA GLN A 106 -9.07 -2.54 24.04
C GLN A 106 -9.16 -1.13 24.60
N THR A 107 -8.01 -0.45 24.71
CA THR A 107 -7.86 0.90 25.26
C THR A 107 -6.79 1.66 24.46
N ASN A 108 -6.70 2.98 24.62
CA ASN A 108 -5.67 3.80 23.99
C ASN A 108 -4.21 3.34 24.22
N THR A 109 -3.96 2.47 25.21
CA THR A 109 -2.63 1.95 25.57
C THR A 109 -2.51 0.43 25.44
N HIS A 110 -3.60 -0.27 25.12
CA HIS A 110 -3.64 -1.73 25.08
C HIS A 110 -4.29 -2.24 23.80
N SER A 111 -3.50 -2.94 22.99
CA SER A 111 -3.91 -3.57 21.74
C SER A 111 -3.25 -4.94 21.60
N GLU A 112 -3.96 -5.93 21.09
CA GLU A 112 -3.45 -7.29 20.88
C GLU A 112 -3.90 -7.87 19.54
N CYS A 113 -3.09 -8.76 18.96
CA CYS A 113 -3.49 -9.51 17.77
C CYS A 113 -4.56 -10.55 18.12
N ARG A 114 -5.78 -10.42 17.61
CA ARG A 114 -6.86 -11.39 17.86
C ARG A 114 -7.61 -11.78 16.59
N THR A 115 -8.20 -12.96 16.60
CA THR A 115 -9.08 -13.43 15.51
C THR A 115 -10.43 -12.72 15.50
N GLN A 116 -10.87 -12.23 16.66
CA GLN A 116 -12.14 -11.54 16.87
C GLN A 116 -12.06 -10.63 18.09
N CYS A 117 -12.94 -9.62 18.17
CA CYS A 117 -13.03 -8.74 19.32
C CYS A 117 -13.62 -9.49 20.53
N PRO A 118 -12.92 -9.54 21.67
CA PRO A 118 -13.48 -10.09 22.90
C PRO A 118 -14.67 -9.25 23.38
N SER A 119 -15.69 -9.89 23.95
CA SER A 119 -16.88 -9.19 24.49
C SER A 119 -16.59 -8.25 25.66
N SER A 120 -15.45 -8.40 26.33
CA SER A 120 -14.98 -7.51 27.41
C SER A 120 -14.18 -6.31 26.90
N TRP A 121 -13.98 -6.20 25.58
CA TRP A 121 -13.26 -5.10 24.94
C TRP A 121 -14.27 -4.20 24.25
N LEU A 122 -14.08 -2.88 24.38
CA LEU A 122 -14.77 -1.90 23.55
C LEU A 122 -14.04 -1.74 22.21
N CYS A 123 -13.74 -2.86 21.53
CA CYS A 123 -13.44 -2.75 20.11
C CYS A 123 -14.79 -2.51 19.44
N ASP A 124 -14.94 -1.37 18.76
CA ASP A 124 -16.18 -0.89 18.15
C ASP A 124 -16.72 -1.93 17.14
N SER A 125 -17.43 -2.95 17.64
CA SER A 125 -17.87 -4.25 17.07
C SER A 125 -16.94 -4.99 16.07
N GLY A 126 -15.76 -4.46 15.76
CA GLY A 126 -15.00 -4.82 14.56
C GLY A 126 -15.72 -4.49 13.25
N ILE A 127 -16.95 -3.97 13.26
CA ILE A 127 -17.78 -3.71 12.09
C ILE A 127 -18.37 -2.30 12.19
N LEU A 128 -17.75 -1.37 11.47
CA LEU A 128 -18.10 0.04 11.53
C LEU A 128 -19.33 0.36 10.69
N SER A 129 -20.27 1.11 11.27
CA SER A 129 -21.43 1.61 10.54
C SER A 129 -21.05 2.72 9.57
N GLU A 130 -22.00 3.15 8.73
CA GLU A 130 -21.78 4.29 7.84
C GLU A 130 -21.33 5.53 8.62
N TYR A 131 -20.38 6.26 8.04
CA TYR A 131 -19.68 7.44 8.55
C TYR A 131 -18.74 7.23 9.74
N GLN A 132 -18.63 6.03 10.30
CA GLN A 132 -17.66 5.77 11.35
C GLN A 132 -16.23 5.74 10.82
N GLN A 133 -15.31 6.28 11.61
CA GLN A 133 -13.90 6.34 11.26
C GLN A 133 -13.32 4.93 11.20
N CYS A 134 -12.74 4.58 10.05
CA CYS A 134 -12.17 3.27 9.74
C CYS A 134 -10.67 3.33 9.43
N GLY A 135 -10.05 4.51 9.60
CA GLY A 135 -8.64 4.70 9.30
C GLY A 135 -8.17 6.14 9.46
N GLY A 136 -6.89 6.35 9.13
CA GLY A 136 -6.14 7.57 9.37
C GLY A 136 -4.87 7.28 10.16
N GLU A 137 -3.80 8.04 9.94
CA GLU A 137 -2.57 7.89 10.71
C GLU A 137 -2.84 8.18 12.20
N GLY A 138 -2.41 7.26 13.06
CA GLY A 138 -2.70 7.29 14.48
C GLY A 138 -4.15 6.92 14.84
N HIS A 139 -4.99 6.56 13.87
CA HIS A 139 -6.29 5.97 14.16
C HIS A 139 -6.09 4.62 14.81
N ILE A 140 -6.75 4.44 15.94
CA ILE A 140 -6.72 3.19 16.68
C ILE A 140 -8.17 2.76 16.92
N GLY A 141 -8.49 1.55 16.46
CA GLY A 141 -9.87 1.10 16.33
C GLY A 141 -10.04 0.09 15.19
N SER A 142 -11.29 -0.26 14.90
CA SER A 142 -11.61 -1.14 13.78
C SER A 142 -11.33 -0.46 12.45
N THR A 143 -10.91 -1.23 11.44
CA THR A 143 -10.75 -0.75 10.05
C THR A 143 -11.76 -1.39 9.10
N ARG A 144 -12.65 -2.23 9.63
CA ARG A 144 -13.59 -3.02 8.84
C ARG A 144 -14.99 -2.42 8.92
N CYS A 145 -15.55 -2.09 7.76
CA CYS A 145 -16.90 -1.57 7.63
C CYS A 145 -17.96 -2.68 7.58
N ALA A 146 -19.21 -2.32 7.86
CA ALA A 146 -20.37 -3.19 7.67
C ALA A 146 -20.48 -3.70 6.22
N PRO A 147 -21.08 -4.89 6.00
CA PRO A 147 -21.34 -5.38 4.65
C PRO A 147 -22.04 -4.33 3.79
N GLY A 148 -21.53 -4.12 2.57
CA GLY A 148 -22.04 -3.08 1.65
C GLY A 148 -21.41 -1.70 1.84
N LEU A 149 -20.51 -1.52 2.81
CA LEU A 149 -19.75 -0.28 3.02
C LEU A 149 -18.26 -0.49 2.71
N ARG A 150 -17.60 0.58 2.26
CA ARG A 150 -16.15 0.63 2.02
C ARG A 150 -15.53 1.75 2.85
N CYS A 151 -14.28 1.56 3.26
CA CYS A 151 -13.52 2.57 3.98
C CYS A 151 -12.91 3.58 2.99
N TYR A 152 -13.48 4.78 2.89
CA TYR A 152 -13.00 5.85 2.03
C TYR A 152 -12.11 6.81 2.82
N SER A 153 -10.93 7.12 2.30
CA SER A 153 -10.00 8.06 2.96
C SER A 153 -10.27 9.48 2.49
N ARG A 154 -10.33 10.44 3.42
CA ARG A 154 -10.42 11.88 3.09
C ARG A 154 -9.06 12.56 3.12
N SER A 155 -8.21 12.10 4.02
CA SER A 155 -6.88 12.65 4.23
C SER A 155 -5.97 11.58 4.82
N LYS A 156 -4.69 11.93 4.98
CA LYS A 156 -3.71 11.14 5.73
C LYS A 156 -4.21 10.73 7.13
N TRP A 157 -5.03 11.57 7.76
CA TRP A 157 -5.40 11.45 9.18
C TRP A 157 -6.82 10.92 9.41
N TYR A 158 -7.61 10.73 8.35
CA TYR A 158 -9.02 10.40 8.50
C TYR A 158 -9.59 9.64 7.30
N ALA A 159 -10.26 8.52 7.61
CA ALA A 159 -11.06 7.73 6.69
C ALA A 159 -12.35 7.26 7.38
N HIS A 160 -13.46 7.14 6.65
CA HIS A 160 -14.70 6.58 7.20
C HIS A 160 -15.39 5.60 6.28
N CYS A 161 -16.27 4.78 6.85
CA CYS A 161 -17.10 3.86 6.09
C CYS A 161 -18.21 4.59 5.34
N ALA A 162 -18.37 4.34 4.05
CA ALA A 162 -19.51 4.84 3.27
C ALA A 162 -20.01 3.76 2.31
N ALA A 163 -21.28 3.82 1.92
CA ALA A 163 -21.82 2.90 0.91
C ALA A 163 -21.28 3.19 -0.49
N THR A 164 -21.01 4.47 -0.77
CA THR A 164 -20.43 4.96 -2.03
C THR A 164 -19.40 6.04 -1.74
N CYS A 165 -18.53 6.31 -2.72
CA CYS A 165 -17.58 7.41 -2.66
C CYS A 165 -18.27 8.74 -2.24
N PRO A 166 -17.86 9.39 -1.13
CA PRO A 166 -18.50 10.63 -0.67
C PRO A 166 -18.25 11.86 -1.57
N GLY A 167 -17.45 11.72 -2.63
CA GLY A 167 -17.22 12.76 -3.65
C GLY A 167 -15.91 13.53 -3.50
N ILE A 168 -15.91 14.79 -3.91
CA ILE A 168 -14.69 15.62 -4.01
C ILE A 168 -13.96 15.68 -2.66
N GLY A 169 -12.64 15.43 -2.70
CA GLY A 169 -11.78 15.42 -1.51
C GLY A 169 -11.69 14.06 -0.79
N TRP A 170 -12.23 13.00 -1.41
CA TRP A 170 -12.09 11.62 -0.94
C TRP A 170 -11.31 10.78 -1.95
N ILE A 171 -10.50 9.86 -1.44
CA ILE A 171 -9.76 8.87 -2.22
C ILE A 171 -10.70 7.69 -2.44
N CYS A 172 -11.14 7.56 -3.68
CA CYS A 172 -12.05 6.52 -4.13
C CYS A 172 -11.29 5.68 -5.16
N GLU A 173 -10.55 4.68 -4.68
CA GLU A 173 -9.91 3.72 -5.60
C GLU A 173 -10.97 2.71 -6.04
N PHE A 174 -11.37 2.85 -7.31
CA PHE A 174 -12.25 1.97 -8.10
C PHE A 174 -13.66 1.80 -7.53
N ASP A 175 -14.58 2.66 -7.94
CA ASP A 175 -15.92 2.22 -8.39
C ASP A 175 -15.93 2.29 -9.92
#